data_AF-A0A920EBX9-F1
#
_entry.id   AF-A0A920EBX9-F1
#
_cell.length_a   1.000
_cell.length_b   1.000
_cell.length_c   1.000
_cell.angle_alpha   90.00
_cell.angle_beta   90.00
_cell.angle_gamma   90.00
#
_symmetry.space_group_name_H-M   'P 1'
#
loop_
_entity.id
_entity.type
_entity.pdbx_description
1 polymer ?
#
loop_
_entity_poly.entity_id
_entity_poly.type
_entity_poly.pdbx_seq_one_letter_code
_entity_poly.pdbx_strand_id
1 'polypeptide(L)'
;MRKRGITVLADIAKDKLEKTTKECQSLGSETISIECDVSNEMQISEAISEMAKQFDEIHAVINIAGIQLWSHSHEHSLTDFERTLAVNLTGTFLVCRKQFLPSENIWIDCQCFLHNSPRWYPLLGSLCGKQSRRTSSN
;
A
#
# COMPACT_ATOMS: atom_id res chain seq x y z
N MET A 1 13.80 -22.49 1.67
CA MET A 1 14.38 -21.13 1.61
C MET A 1 13.23 -20.13 1.60
N ARG A 2 13.17 -19.14 2.51
CA ARG A 2 12.20 -18.03 2.39
C ARG A 2 12.62 -17.17 1.20
N LYS A 3 11.78 -17.05 0.16
CA LYS A 3 11.97 -16.02 -0.86
C LYS A 3 11.91 -14.65 -0.16
N ARG A 4 12.87 -13.77 -0.42
CA ARG A 4 12.78 -12.36 0.01
C ARG A 4 11.74 -11.69 -0.88
N GLY A 5 10.83 -10.93 -0.28
CA GLY A 5 9.85 -10.14 -1.04
C GLY A 5 10.51 -8.89 -1.60
N ILE A 6 10.00 -8.42 -2.74
CA ILE A 6 10.39 -7.15 -3.34
C ILE A 6 9.55 -6.05 -2.69
N THR A 7 10.20 -4.97 -2.28
CA THR A 7 9.53 -3.78 -1.73
C THR A 7 9.43 -2.70 -2.81
N VAL A 8 8.24 -2.17 -3.03
CA VAL A 8 8.03 -1.01 -3.90
C VAL A 8 7.68 0.18 -3.01
N LEU A 9 8.51 1.23 -3.08
CA LEU A 9 8.26 2.49 -2.37
C LEU A 9 7.57 3.48 -3.31
N ALA A 10 6.55 4.17 -2.83
CA ALA A 10 5.86 5.21 -3.58
C ALA A 10 5.78 6.51 -2.78
N ASP A 11 6.23 7.61 -3.37
CA ASP A 11 6.22 8.94 -2.74
C ASP A 11 6.26 10.03 -3.82
N ILE A 12 5.77 11.23 -3.50
CA ILE A 12 5.85 12.42 -4.39
C ILE A 12 7.23 13.10 -4.33
N ALA A 13 7.99 12.91 -3.25
CA ALA A 13 9.28 13.55 -3.06
C ALA A 13 10.43 12.73 -3.67
N LYS A 14 10.61 12.83 -4.99
CA LYS A 14 11.59 12.05 -5.78
C LYS A 14 12.97 11.91 -5.14
N ASP A 15 13.61 13.01 -4.75
CA ASP A 15 14.97 12.96 -4.20
C ASP A 15 15.06 12.17 -2.87
N LYS A 16 14.03 12.31 -2.01
CA LYS A 16 13.94 11.58 -0.73
C LYS A 16 13.60 10.11 -0.95
N LEU A 17 12.76 9.84 -1.94
CA LEU A 17 12.38 8.50 -2.36
C LEU A 17 13.62 7.75 -2.87
N GLU A 18 14.39 8.34 -3.79
CA GLU A 18 15.63 7.75 -4.32
C GLU A 18 16.66 7.48 -3.22
N LYS A 19 16.79 8.39 -2.26
CA LYS A 19 17.67 8.19 -1.10
C LYS A 19 17.23 7.00 -0.25
N THR A 20 15.94 6.94 0.12
CA THR A 20 15.39 5.83 0.92
C THR A 20 15.53 4.50 0.19
N THR A 21 15.29 4.45 -1.12
CA THR A 21 15.50 3.26 -1.94
C THR A 21 16.94 2.74 -1.84
N LYS A 22 17.93 3.63 -1.97
CA LYS A 22 19.35 3.25 -1.83
C LYS A 22 19.69 2.76 -0.43
N GLU A 23 19.13 3.38 0.61
CA GLU A 23 19.30 2.94 2.00
C GLU A 23 18.73 1.53 2.21
N CYS A 24 17.50 1.26 1.76
CA CYS A 24 16.90 -0.07 1.81
C CYS A 24 17.73 -1.12 1.05
N GLN A 25 18.21 -0.80 -0.15
CA GLN A 25 19.08 -1.67 -0.95
C GLN A 25 20.40 -1.97 -0.22
N SER A 26 21.00 -0.98 0.45
CA SER A 26 22.24 -1.17 1.22
C SER A 26 22.09 -2.13 2.40
N LEU A 27 20.87 -2.28 2.92
CA LEU A 27 20.50 -3.25 3.96
C LEU A 27 20.19 -4.65 3.40
N GLY A 28 20.36 -4.86 2.09
CA GLY A 28 20.12 -6.13 1.41
C GLY A 28 18.65 -6.40 1.06
N SER A 29 17.81 -5.37 1.08
CA SER A 29 16.43 -5.42 0.56
C SER A 29 16.43 -5.31 -0.96
N GLU A 30 15.58 -6.09 -1.63
CA GLU A 30 15.25 -5.84 -3.03
C GLU A 30 14.17 -4.75 -3.05
N THR A 31 14.55 -3.54 -3.45
CA THR A 31 13.68 -2.36 -3.36
C THR A 31 13.75 -1.54 -4.62
N ILE A 32 12.59 -1.20 -5.16
CA ILE A 32 12.42 -0.23 -6.24
C ILE A 32 11.52 0.90 -5.77
N SER A 33 11.46 1.99 -6.54
CA SER A 33 10.63 3.13 -6.21
C SER A 33 9.89 3.68 -7.41
N ILE A 34 8.68 4.19 -7.17
CA ILE A 34 7.80 4.83 -8.15
C ILE A 34 7.39 6.19 -7.61
N GLU A 35 7.62 7.26 -8.37
CA GLU A 35 7.12 8.58 -8.00
C GLU A 35 5.59 8.60 -8.15
N CYS A 36 4.87 8.94 -7.08
CA CYS A 36 3.41 8.93 -7.08
C CYS A 36 2.83 9.87 -6.03
N ASP A 37 1.98 10.79 -6.47
CA ASP A 37 1.08 11.57 -5.62
C ASP A 37 -0.21 10.77 -5.39
N VAL A 38 -0.42 10.31 -4.15
CA VAL A 38 -1.62 9.55 -3.77
C VAL A 38 -2.91 10.38 -3.82
N SER A 39 -2.84 11.71 -3.91
CA SER A 39 -4.03 12.53 -4.15
C SER A 39 -4.44 12.56 -5.64
N ASN A 40 -3.61 12.03 -6.54
CA ASN A 40 -3.84 11.99 -7.98
C ASN A 40 -4.21 10.59 -8.47
N GLU A 41 -5.47 10.39 -8.86
CA GLU A 41 -5.98 9.08 -9.32
C GLU A 41 -5.24 8.54 -10.56
N MET A 42 -4.83 9.41 -11.49
CA MET A 42 -4.11 8.96 -12.68
C MET A 42 -2.74 8.41 -12.30
N GLN A 43 -1.99 9.11 -11.44
CA GLN A 43 -0.67 8.64 -10.98
C GLN A 43 -0.78 7.32 -10.20
N ILE A 44 -1.81 7.16 -9.36
CA ILE A 44 -2.08 5.87 -8.69
C ILE A 44 -2.31 4.76 -9.73
N SER A 45 -3.11 5.04 -10.76
CA SER A 45 -3.44 4.06 -11.80
C SER A 45 -2.20 3.67 -12.62
N GLU A 46 -1.34 4.63 -12.94
CA GLU A 46 -0.07 4.42 -13.63
C GLU A 46 0.91 3.61 -12.77
N ALA A 47 1.05 3.94 -11.49
CA ALA A 47 1.91 3.21 -10.56
C ALA A 47 1.48 1.74 -10.39
N ILE A 48 0.17 1.48 -10.23
CA ILE A 48 -0.35 0.12 -10.14
C ILE A 48 -0.18 -0.64 -11.45
N SER A 49 -0.42 0.01 -12.59
CA SER A 49 -0.20 -0.59 -13.91
C SER A 49 1.27 -0.96 -14.13
N GLU A 50 2.19 -0.11 -13.71
CA GLU A 50 3.63 -0.38 -13.81
C GLU A 50 4.06 -1.55 -12.91
N MET A 51 3.53 -1.62 -11.69
CA MET A 51 3.75 -2.78 -10.81
C MET A 51 3.19 -4.07 -11.43
N ALA A 52 1.99 -4.03 -12.03
CA ALA A 52 1.36 -5.20 -12.65
C ALA A 52 2.10 -5.70 -13.91
N LYS A 53 2.91 -4.87 -14.57
CA LYS A 53 3.78 -5.30 -15.68
C LYS A 53 5.05 -6.00 -15.18
N GLN A 54 5.56 -5.59 -14.02
CA GLN A 54 6.83 -6.08 -13.48
C GLN A 54 6.65 -7.26 -12.53
N PHE A 55 5.49 -7.36 -11.87
CA PHE A 55 5.22 -8.35 -10.85
C PHE A 55 3.88 -9.03 -11.09
N ASP A 56 3.84 -10.34 -10.87
CA ASP A 56 2.63 -11.15 -11.04
C ASP A 56 1.55 -10.84 -9.99
N GLU A 57 1.96 -10.44 -8.77
CA GLU A 57 1.04 -10.27 -7.64
C GLU A 57 1.52 -9.20 -6.64
N ILE A 58 0.57 -8.41 -6.12
CA ILE A 58 0.78 -7.49 -4.99
C ILE A 58 0.23 -8.13 -3.71
N HIS A 59 1.14 -8.61 -2.86
CA HIS A 59 0.78 -9.33 -1.64
C HIS A 59 0.32 -8.44 -0.49
N ALA A 60 0.76 -7.18 -0.46
CA ALA A 60 0.44 -6.25 0.61
C ALA A 60 0.58 -4.81 0.12
N VAL A 61 -0.28 -3.93 0.62
CA VAL A 61 -0.20 -2.48 0.40
C VAL A 61 -0.25 -1.77 1.74
N ILE A 62 0.66 -0.82 1.94
CA ILE A 62 0.80 -0.06 3.17
C ILE A 62 0.53 1.42 2.83
N ASN A 63 -0.68 1.89 3.16
CA ASN A 63 -1.06 3.28 2.99
C ASN A 63 -0.47 4.12 4.13
N ILE A 64 0.70 4.72 3.90
CA ILE A 64 1.43 5.52 4.90
C ILE A 64 1.46 7.02 4.58
N ALA A 65 1.24 7.40 3.31
CA ALA A 65 1.30 8.79 2.88
C ALA A 65 0.28 9.64 3.65
N GLY A 66 0.75 10.76 4.20
CA GLY A 66 -0.09 11.64 4.99
C GLY A 66 0.52 13.03 5.17
N ILE A 67 -0.34 14.03 5.22
CA ILE A 67 0.04 15.40 5.57
C ILE A 67 -0.74 15.87 6.80
N GLN A 68 -0.17 16.86 7.48
CA GLN A 68 -0.82 17.53 8.59
C GLN A 68 -0.57 19.03 8.49
N LEU A 69 -1.66 19.79 8.40
CA LEU A 69 -1.64 21.25 8.35
C LEU A 69 -2.27 21.77 9.64
N TRP A 70 -1.52 22.56 10.40
CA TRP A 70 -1.93 23.03 11.73
C TRP A 70 -2.48 24.45 11.68
N SER A 71 -3.66 24.65 12.25
CA SER A 71 -4.20 25.97 12.61
C SER A 71 -5.29 25.82 13.67
N HIS A 72 -5.76 26.94 14.23
CA HIS A 72 -6.97 26.91 15.04
C HIS A 72 -8.18 26.53 14.17
N SER A 73 -9.12 25.75 14.72
CA SER A 73 -10.23 25.18 13.95
C SER A 73 -11.10 26.23 13.24
N HIS A 74 -11.22 27.43 13.80
CA HIS A 74 -11.98 28.53 13.21
C HIS A 74 -11.18 29.35 12.16
N GLU A 75 -9.87 29.12 12.08
CA GLU A 75 -8.96 29.74 11.12
C GLU A 75 -8.49 28.74 10.05
N HIS A 76 -8.87 27.46 10.20
CA HIS A 76 -8.47 26.41 9.27
C HIS A 76 -9.20 26.61 7.94
N SER A 77 -8.42 26.81 6.88
CA SER A 77 -9.00 27.03 5.57
C SER A 77 -9.67 25.76 5.06
N LEU A 78 -10.78 25.91 4.33
CA LEU A 78 -11.41 24.78 3.66
C LEU A 78 -10.43 24.10 2.70
N THR A 79 -9.58 24.86 2.02
CA THR A 79 -8.56 24.35 1.10
C THR A 79 -7.53 23.46 1.79
N ASP A 80 -7.05 23.83 2.98
CA ASP A 80 -6.10 23.00 3.74
C ASP A 80 -6.75 21.72 4.27
N PHE A 81 -8.01 21.81 4.69
CA PHE A 81 -8.81 20.66 5.09
C PHE A 81 -9.00 19.68 3.93
N GLU A 82 -9.45 20.18 2.77
CA GLU A 82 -9.64 19.39 1.56
C GLU A 82 -8.34 18.76 1.08
N ARG A 83 -7.22 19.48 1.14
CA ARG A 83 -5.90 18.95 0.82
C ARG A 83 -5.52 17.79 1.76
N THR A 84 -5.80 17.94 3.05
CA THR A 84 -5.56 16.88 4.05
C THR A 84 -6.43 15.65 3.77
N LEU A 85 -7.70 15.84 3.44
CA LEU A 85 -8.59 14.73 3.04
C LEU A 85 -8.15 14.08 1.73
N ALA A 86 -7.72 14.86 0.74
CA ALA A 86 -7.27 14.36 -0.56
C ALA A 86 -6.11 13.37 -0.41
N VAL A 87 -5.13 13.69 0.44
CA VAL A 87 -3.99 12.80 0.72
C VAL A 87 -4.36 11.67 1.66
N ASN A 88 -4.88 11.99 2.85
CA ASN A 88 -4.94 11.02 3.96
C ASN A 88 -6.13 10.06 3.83
N LEU A 89 -7.22 10.48 3.19
CA LEU A 89 -8.46 9.72 3.09
C LEU A 89 -8.77 9.28 1.65
N THR A 90 -8.97 10.24 0.76
CA THR A 90 -9.33 9.95 -0.63
C THR A 90 -8.22 9.15 -1.32
N GLY A 91 -6.95 9.52 -1.13
CA GLY A 91 -5.82 8.77 -1.67
C GLY A 91 -5.79 7.31 -1.21
N THR A 92 -5.92 7.08 0.09
CA THR A 92 -6.05 5.72 0.67
C THR A 92 -7.20 4.93 0.03
N PHE A 93 -8.38 5.56 -0.12
CA PHE A 93 -9.52 4.94 -0.78
C PHE A 93 -9.23 4.57 -2.24
N LEU A 94 -8.59 5.48 -3.00
CA LEU A 94 -8.27 5.29 -4.40
C LEU A 94 -7.28 4.13 -4.60
N VAL A 95 -6.23 4.06 -3.78
CA VAL A 95 -5.25 2.96 -3.79
C VAL A 95 -5.96 1.62 -3.53
N CYS A 96 -6.74 1.53 -2.45
CA CYS A 96 -7.51 0.32 -2.14
C CYS A 96 -8.45 -0.08 -3.28
N ARG A 97 -9.20 0.87 -3.85
CA ARG A 97 -10.15 0.61 -4.94
C ARG A 97 -9.46 0.07 -6.19
N LYS A 98 -8.30 0.63 -6.56
CA LYS A 98 -7.58 0.26 -7.80
C LYS A 98 -6.80 -1.05 -7.66
N GLN A 99 -6.37 -1.40 -6.44
CA GLN A 99 -5.67 -2.65 -6.19
C GLN A 99 -6.53 -3.87 -6.52
N PHE A 100 -7.86 -3.81 -6.39
CA PHE A 100 -8.77 -4.94 -6.64
C PHE A 100 -9.16 -5.20 -8.12
N LEU A 101 -8.40 -4.67 -9.09
CA LEU A 101 -8.61 -5.05 -10.49
C LEU A 101 -8.10 -6.50 -10.74
N PRO A 102 -8.73 -7.27 -11.64
CA PRO A 102 -8.82 -8.73 -11.51
C PRO A 102 -7.53 -9.45 -11.92
N SER A 103 -6.63 -9.60 -10.96
CA SER A 103 -5.76 -10.77 -10.82
C SER A 103 -6.15 -11.44 -9.51
N GLU A 104 -6.74 -12.63 -9.60
CA GLU A 104 -7.34 -13.34 -8.48
C GLU A 104 -6.34 -13.52 -7.33
N ASN A 105 -6.74 -13.13 -6.11
CA ASN A 105 -6.09 -13.35 -4.79
C ASN A 105 -5.25 -12.22 -4.18
N ILE A 106 -5.71 -10.97 -4.22
CA ILE A 106 -5.09 -9.90 -3.42
C ILE A 106 -5.63 -9.93 -1.99
N TRP A 107 -4.78 -10.29 -1.03
CA TRP A 107 -5.08 -10.25 0.40
C TRP A 107 -4.61 -8.91 1.00
N ILE A 108 -5.54 -8.00 1.28
CA ILE A 108 -5.25 -6.78 2.02
C ILE A 108 -5.45 -7.07 3.52
N ASP A 109 -4.35 -7.26 4.25
CA ASP A 109 -4.39 -7.11 5.71
C ASP A 109 -4.09 -5.64 6.05
N CYS A 110 -5.15 -4.83 6.04
CA CYS A 110 -5.10 -3.45 6.52
C CYS A 110 -5.20 -3.46 8.05
N GLN A 111 -4.07 -3.69 8.73
CA GLN A 111 -3.92 -3.28 10.11
C GLN A 111 -2.48 -2.90 10.41
N CYS A 112 -2.29 -1.66 10.87
CA CYS A 112 -1.08 -1.23 11.53
C CYS A 112 -0.85 -2.09 12.78
N PHE A 113 0.04 -3.08 12.72
CA PHE A 113 0.77 -3.57 13.88
C PHE A 113 2.14 -4.10 13.45
N LEU A 114 3.20 -3.33 13.71
CA LEU A 114 4.46 -3.93 14.11
C LEU A 114 4.21 -4.59 15.46
N HIS A 115 3.90 -5.89 15.48
CA HIS A 115 3.93 -6.66 16.74
C HIS A 115 4.47 -8.07 16.53
N ASN A 116 5.75 -8.23 16.84
CA ASN A 116 6.38 -9.52 17.03
C ASN A 116 6.01 -10.03 18.44
N SER A 117 4.84 -10.68 18.58
CA SER A 117 4.41 -11.30 19.84
C SER A 117 3.80 -12.69 19.58
N PRO A 118 4.35 -13.76 20.20
CA PRO A 118 3.87 -15.14 20.02
C PRO A 118 2.47 -15.45 20.57
N ARG A 119 1.70 -14.47 21.05
CA ARG A 119 0.53 -14.72 21.92
C ARG A 119 -0.80 -14.96 21.19
N TRP A 120 -0.89 -14.72 19.87
CA TRP A 120 -2.18 -14.67 19.14
C TRP A 120 -2.41 -15.79 18.13
N TYR A 121 -1.52 -16.78 18.03
CA TYR A 121 -1.64 -17.90 17.09
C TYR A 121 -2.94 -18.74 17.15
N PRO A 122 -3.64 -18.92 18.30
CA PRO A 122 -4.78 -19.84 18.32
C PRO A 122 -6.11 -19.31 17.76
N LEU A 123 -6.27 -18.01 17.51
CA LEU A 123 -7.58 -17.43 17.15
C LEU A 123 -7.77 -17.17 15.64
N LEU A 124 -6.70 -17.09 14.85
CA LEU A 124 -6.78 -16.92 13.39
C LEU A 124 -6.81 -18.26 12.63
N GLY A 125 -6.44 -19.37 13.27
CA GLY A 125 -6.43 -20.71 12.67
C GLY A 125 -7.82 -21.24 12.29
N SER A 126 -8.91 -20.66 12.81
CA SER A 126 -10.28 -21.09 12.51
C SER A 126 -10.90 -20.42 11.28
N LEU A 127 -10.33 -19.33 10.77
CA LEU A 127 -10.86 -18.60 9.61
C LEU A 127 -10.18 -18.98 8.29
N CYS A 128 -8.99 -19.57 8.32
CA CYS A 128 -8.25 -19.95 7.10
C CYS A 128 -8.57 -21.37 6.57
N GLY A 129 -9.57 -22.04 7.15
CA GLY A 129 -9.89 -23.44 6.84
C GLY A 129 -11.35 -23.66 6.46
N LYS A 130 -11.79 -23.15 5.29
CA LYS A 130 -12.87 -23.71 4.44
C LYS A 130 -13.23 -22.72 3.32
N GLN A 131 -12.61 -22.87 2.15
CA GLN A 131 -13.34 -22.68 0.89
C GLN A 131 -12.68 -23.55 -0.18
N SER A 132 -13.39 -24.64 -0.47
CA SER A 132 -13.03 -25.68 -1.42
C SER A 132 -13.07 -25.17 -2.85
N ARG A 133 -12.10 -25.65 -3.65
CA ARG A 133 -12.07 -25.67 -5.12
C ARG A 133 -13.47 -25.76 -5.73
N ARG A 134 -13.82 -24.82 -6.61
CA ARG A 134 -14.75 -25.07 -7.72
C ARG A 134 -13.93 -25.04 -9.00
N THR A 135 -13.50 -26.22 -9.44
CA THR A 135 -13.09 -26.44 -10.82
C THR A 135 -14.38 -26.55 -11.65
N SER A 136 -14.62 -25.63 -12.57
CA SER A 136 -15.60 -25.82 -13.63
C SER A 136 -14.94 -26.59 -14.77
N SER A 137 -15.25 -27.87 -14.85
CA SER A 137 -15.06 -28.71 -16.03
C SER A 137 -16.30 -28.65 -16.92
N ASN A 138 -16.04 -28.60 -18.24
CA ASN A 138 -16.92 -28.60 -19.41
C ASN A 138 -17.40 -27.24 -19.93
#